data_AF-A0A8W8KZ80-F1
#
_entry.id   AF-A0A8W8KZ80-F1
#
_cell.length_a   1.000
_cell.length_b   1.000
_cell.length_c   1.000
_cell.angle_alpha   90.00
_cell.angle_beta   90.00
_cell.angle_gamma   90.00
#
_symmetry.space_group_name_H-M   'P 1'
#
loop_
_entity.id
_entity.type
_entity.pdbx_description
1 polymer ?
#
loop_
_entity_poly.entity_id
_entity_poly.type
_entity_poly.pdbx_seq_one_letter_code
_entity_poly.pdbx_strand_id
1 'polypeptide(L)'
;EITNLQSDQISYDLSFLSTIEVVTGYVLLGLLDLESIPLTNLKLIRADNMFNIMGEDYGLVVAFTDAAGENKNRGLRELQLPSLKEISRGRVLFMQNPLLNFVNTIAWNVIVPGVTNPVTYGDSAYNTTSLEVCDPACENGNQRFCWGRGPKMCQIVHFPICDELCPGRCYDSTIVGCCHPECAVGCTGPSNSDCLMCKYFKAGEACVSSCPGGVSVRNGQDCLED
;
A
#
# COMPACT_ATOMS: atom_id res chain seq x y z
N GLU A 1 3.97 5.05 12.00
CA GLU A 1 4.55 6.27 11.40
C GLU A 1 6.06 6.13 11.37
N ILE A 2 6.71 6.65 10.33
CA ILE A 2 8.17 6.73 10.22
C ILE A 2 8.49 8.19 9.90
N THR A 3 8.92 8.92 10.92
CA THR A 3 9.12 10.37 10.81
C THR A 3 10.36 10.85 11.53
N ASN A 4 10.80 12.06 11.21
CA ASN A 4 11.91 12.77 11.88
C ASN A 4 13.25 12.02 11.81
N LEU A 5 13.54 11.39 10.67
CA LEU A 5 14.83 10.75 10.38
C LEU A 5 15.63 11.70 9.49
N GLN A 6 16.22 12.75 10.09
CA GLN A 6 16.93 13.84 9.39
C GLN A 6 18.34 14.10 9.96
N SER A 7 19.07 13.04 10.29
CA SER A 7 20.40 13.16 10.91
C SER A 7 21.49 12.59 10.04
N ASP A 8 22.40 13.44 9.58
CA ASP A 8 23.62 13.05 8.86
C ASP A 8 24.60 12.23 9.72
N GLN A 9 24.42 12.22 11.05
CA GLN A 9 25.33 11.58 12.00
C GLN A 9 24.84 10.20 12.47
N ILE A 10 23.61 9.82 12.12
CA ILE A 10 22.99 8.58 12.59
C ILE A 10 22.66 7.71 11.38
N SER A 11 23.17 6.48 11.40
CA SER A 11 22.72 5.42 10.49
C SER A 11 21.57 4.69 11.13
N TYR A 12 20.43 4.62 10.44
CA TYR A 12 19.24 3.92 10.91
C TYR A 12 19.16 2.54 10.26
N ASP A 13 19.13 1.49 11.08
CA ASP A 13 18.77 0.15 10.61
C ASP A 13 17.24 0.02 10.53
N LEU A 14 16.72 0.03 9.31
CA LEU A 14 15.30 -0.12 9.00
C LEU A 14 14.96 -1.49 8.42
N SER A 15 15.87 -2.46 8.47
CA SER A 15 15.70 -3.78 7.86
C SER A 15 14.47 -4.53 8.38
N PHE A 16 14.13 -4.36 9.66
CA PHE A 16 12.95 -4.96 10.27
C PHE A 16 11.63 -4.53 9.60
N LEU A 17 11.56 -3.36 8.95
CA LEU A 17 10.37 -2.91 8.25
C LEU A 17 10.00 -3.84 7.08
N SER A 18 10.98 -4.55 6.54
CA SER A 18 10.75 -5.51 5.47
C SER A 18 9.94 -6.71 5.95
N THR A 19 9.80 -6.97 7.25
CA THR A 19 8.98 -8.10 7.73
C THR A 19 7.51 -7.73 7.93
N ILE A 20 7.15 -6.44 7.81
CA ILE A 20 5.79 -5.97 8.05
C ILE A 20 4.92 -6.31 6.85
N GLU A 21 3.86 -7.09 7.06
CA GLU A 21 2.91 -7.45 6.01
C GLU A 21 1.59 -6.68 6.08
N VAL A 22 1.17 -6.27 7.27
CA VAL A 22 -0.13 -5.63 7.50
C VAL A 22 0.02 -4.45 8.44
N VAL A 23 -0.55 -3.31 8.06
CA VAL A 23 -0.71 -2.13 8.91
C VAL A 23 -2.20 -1.92 9.16
N THR A 24 -2.59 -1.89 10.43
CA THR A 24 -4.00 -1.79 10.85
C THR A 24 -4.56 -0.37 10.77
N GLY A 25 -3.73 0.63 11.09
CA GLY A 25 -4.04 2.04 10.92
C GLY A 25 -3.59 2.56 9.56
N TYR A 26 -2.94 3.72 9.57
CA TYR A 26 -2.34 4.35 8.39
C TYR A 26 -0.82 4.21 8.38
N VAL A 27 -0.22 4.50 7.22
CA VAL A 27 1.22 4.68 7.05
C VAL A 27 1.50 6.16 6.79
N LEU A 28 2.33 6.76 7.64
CA LEU A 28 2.86 8.11 7.46
C LEU A 28 4.38 8.01 7.33
N LEU A 29 4.92 8.49 6.20
CA LEU A 29 6.33 8.68 5.94
C LEU A 29 6.57 10.18 5.80
N GLY A 30 7.32 10.80 6.69
CA GLY A 30 7.61 12.23 6.50
C GLY A 30 8.64 12.85 7.43
N LEU A 31 9.21 13.96 7.01
CA LEU A 31 10.43 14.52 7.63
C LEU A 31 11.55 13.47 7.58
N LEU A 32 11.94 13.08 6.35
CA LEU A 32 12.91 12.01 6.08
C LEU A 32 14.02 12.49 5.14
N ASP A 33 15.28 12.16 5.45
CA ASP A 33 16.45 12.41 4.58
C ASP A 33 17.07 11.14 3.97
N LEU A 34 16.32 10.02 4.05
CA LEU A 34 16.72 8.69 3.61
C LEU A 34 16.33 8.45 2.15
N GLU A 35 17.14 7.71 1.39
CA GLU A 35 16.84 7.43 -0.02
C GLU A 35 15.75 6.37 -0.23
N SER A 36 15.57 5.45 0.72
CA SER A 36 14.57 4.39 0.64
C SER A 36 14.10 3.92 2.02
N ILE A 37 12.88 3.37 2.08
CA ILE A 37 12.31 2.71 3.25
C ILE A 37 11.82 1.31 2.82
N PRO A 38 12.38 0.22 3.37
CA PRO A 38 12.15 -1.12 2.84
C PRO A 38 10.85 -1.76 3.37
N LEU A 39 9.69 -1.26 2.94
CA LEU A 39 8.37 -1.86 3.24
C LEU A 39 7.99 -2.95 2.22
N THR A 40 8.96 -3.77 1.83
CA THR A 40 8.87 -4.62 0.62
C THR A 40 7.85 -5.75 0.73
N ASN A 41 7.54 -6.22 1.95
CA ASN A 41 6.51 -7.25 2.18
C ASN A 41 5.17 -6.67 2.65
N LEU A 42 5.00 -5.34 2.72
CA LEU A 42 3.72 -4.73 3.12
C LEU A 42 2.66 -5.05 2.05
N LYS A 43 1.63 -5.78 2.43
CA LYS A 43 0.54 -6.25 1.56
C LYS A 43 -0.74 -5.45 1.71
N LEU A 44 -1.06 -5.05 2.95
CA LEU A 44 -2.34 -4.45 3.32
C LEU A 44 -2.16 -3.28 4.28
N ILE A 45 -2.74 -2.12 3.93
CA ILE A 45 -3.01 -1.02 4.86
C ILE A 45 -4.52 -0.97 5.09
N ARG A 46 -4.96 -1.38 6.28
CA ARG A 46 -6.39 -1.51 6.58
C ARG A 46 -7.07 -0.16 6.84
N ALA A 47 -6.33 0.81 7.37
CA ALA A 47 -6.82 2.16 7.63
C ALA A 47 -8.10 2.20 8.48
N ASP A 48 -8.13 1.44 9.58
CA ASP A 48 -9.19 1.54 10.59
C ASP A 48 -9.31 2.95 11.16
N ASN A 49 -8.14 3.51 11.46
CA ASN A 49 -7.93 4.91 11.74
C ASN A 49 -7.10 5.47 10.59
N MET A 50 -7.44 6.68 10.15
CA MET A 50 -6.81 7.37 9.03
C MET A 50 -6.13 8.64 9.52
N PHE A 51 -5.14 9.11 8.78
CA PHE A 51 -4.53 10.40 9.04
C PHE A 51 -5.40 11.50 8.44
N ASN A 52 -5.97 12.36 9.28
CA ASN A 52 -6.79 13.48 8.83
C ASN A 52 -5.92 14.72 8.64
N ILE A 53 -5.86 15.24 7.41
CA ILE A 53 -5.15 16.48 7.09
C ILE A 53 -5.86 17.19 5.93
N MET A 54 -5.91 18.52 5.97
CA MET A 54 -6.60 19.34 4.95
C MET A 54 -8.09 18.97 4.75
N GLY A 55 -8.74 18.41 5.78
CA GLY A 55 -10.16 18.01 5.72
C GLY A 55 -10.42 16.67 5.05
N GLU A 56 -9.38 15.92 4.70
CA GLU A 56 -9.46 14.62 4.04
C GLU A 56 -8.80 13.53 4.89
N ASP A 57 -9.26 12.29 4.73
CA ASP A 57 -8.73 11.12 5.43
C ASP A 57 -7.83 10.27 4.54
N TYR A 58 -6.62 9.97 5.03
CA TYR A 58 -5.60 9.25 4.28
C TYR A 58 -5.18 7.95 4.96
N GLY A 59 -5.10 6.87 4.17
CA GLY A 59 -4.51 5.59 4.59
C GLY A 59 -2.99 5.56 4.41
N LEU A 60 -2.47 6.34 3.45
CA LEU A 60 -1.04 6.51 3.19
C LEU A 60 -0.71 7.98 2.96
N VAL A 61 0.27 8.49 3.70
CA VAL A 61 0.80 9.85 3.54
C VAL A 61 2.31 9.78 3.40
N VAL A 62 2.82 10.39 2.34
CA VAL A 62 4.25 10.57 2.10
C VAL A 62 4.52 12.05 1.89
N ALA A 63 5.16 12.69 2.86
CA ALA A 63 5.36 14.13 2.81
C ALA A 63 6.67 14.63 3.42
N PHE A 64 7.26 15.67 2.83
CA PHE A 64 8.50 16.30 3.32
C PHE A 64 9.64 15.29 3.44
N THR A 65 9.95 14.60 2.34
CA THR A 65 10.95 13.52 2.30
C THR A 65 12.26 13.93 1.64
N ASP A 66 12.68 15.18 1.82
CA ASP A 66 14.00 15.67 1.44
C ASP A 66 14.71 16.33 2.63
N ALA A 67 16.04 16.40 2.54
CA ALA A 67 16.86 16.99 3.60
C ALA A 67 16.61 18.50 3.71
N ALA A 68 16.35 18.97 4.92
CA ALA A 68 16.34 20.40 5.22
C ALA A 68 17.79 20.93 5.28
N GLY A 69 18.10 22.00 4.55
CA GLY A 69 19.42 22.67 4.60
C GLY A 69 20.11 22.79 3.24
N GLU A 70 21.45 22.87 3.24
CA GLU A 70 22.24 23.10 2.02
C GLU A 70 22.32 21.88 1.11
N ASN A 71 22.15 20.67 1.66
CA ASN A 71 22.38 19.41 0.97
C ASN A 71 21.10 18.86 0.29
N LYS A 72 20.61 19.58 -0.74
CA LYS A 72 19.36 19.28 -1.46
C LYS A 72 19.33 17.96 -2.26
N ASN A 73 20.37 17.14 -2.18
CA ASN A 73 20.47 15.88 -2.93
C ASN A 73 20.15 14.64 -2.09
N ARG A 74 19.79 14.80 -0.81
CA ARG A 74 19.30 13.71 0.05
C ARG A 74 17.79 13.76 0.20
N GLY A 75 17.17 12.60 0.14
CA GLY A 75 15.72 12.43 0.26
C GLY A 75 15.24 11.15 -0.41
N LEU A 76 13.98 10.80 -0.14
CA LEU A 76 13.35 9.57 -0.60
C LEU A 76 13.28 9.55 -2.12
N ARG A 77 13.87 8.52 -2.74
CA ARG A 77 13.94 8.36 -4.19
C ARG A 77 12.90 7.38 -4.72
N GLU A 78 12.54 6.38 -3.91
CA GLU A 78 11.64 5.29 -4.28
C GLU A 78 10.79 4.88 -3.07
N LEU A 79 9.52 4.53 -3.32
CA LEU A 79 8.61 4.03 -2.30
C LEU A 79 8.52 2.51 -2.43
N GLN A 80 9.27 1.76 -1.59
CA GLN A 80 9.47 0.34 -1.81
C GLN A 80 8.30 -0.54 -1.35
N LEU A 81 7.22 -0.59 -2.14
CA LEU A 81 5.97 -1.31 -1.84
C LEU A 81 5.55 -2.37 -2.88
N PRO A 82 6.46 -3.20 -3.43
CA PRO A 82 6.13 -4.17 -4.50
C PRO A 82 5.03 -5.18 -4.11
N SER A 83 4.88 -5.48 -2.83
CA SER A 83 3.86 -6.41 -2.33
C SER A 83 2.52 -5.76 -1.99
N LEU A 84 2.40 -4.43 -2.07
CA LEU A 84 1.18 -3.74 -1.64
C LEU A 84 0.05 -4.03 -2.63
N LYS A 85 -1.03 -4.61 -2.11
CA LYS A 85 -2.20 -5.00 -2.89
C LYS A 85 -3.42 -4.16 -2.55
N GLU A 86 -3.46 -3.58 -1.35
CA GLU A 86 -4.69 -3.01 -0.83
C GLU A 86 -4.44 -1.89 0.20
N ILE A 87 -5.17 -0.79 0.04
CA ILE A 87 -5.45 0.22 1.07
C ILE A 87 -6.96 0.30 1.23
N SER A 88 -7.49 -0.26 2.32
CA SER A 88 -8.94 -0.50 2.43
C SER A 88 -9.80 0.73 2.67
N ARG A 89 -9.21 1.82 3.19
CA ARG A 89 -9.93 3.06 3.48
C ARG A 89 -9.02 4.27 3.34
N GLY A 90 -9.64 5.40 3.05
CA GLY A 90 -8.96 6.68 2.88
C GLY A 90 -8.27 6.82 1.52
N ARG A 91 -7.61 7.95 1.35
CA ARG A 91 -6.89 8.33 0.13
C ARG A 91 -5.39 8.16 0.33
N VAL A 92 -4.62 8.48 -0.70
CA VAL A 92 -3.15 8.58 -0.66
C VAL A 92 -2.73 10.03 -0.85
N LEU A 93 -1.81 10.53 -0.02
CA LEU A 93 -1.24 11.89 -0.13
C LEU A 93 0.25 11.83 -0.46
N PHE A 94 0.64 12.57 -1.49
CA PHE A 94 2.03 12.91 -1.77
C PHE A 94 2.21 14.43 -1.75
N MET A 95 3.16 14.95 -0.99
CA MET A 95 3.41 16.39 -0.87
C MET A 95 4.86 16.67 -0.49
N GLN A 96 5.56 17.57 -1.18
CA GLN A 96 6.94 17.96 -0.84
C GLN A 96 7.91 16.77 -0.82
N ASN A 97 7.94 15.99 -1.91
CA ASN A 97 8.87 14.88 -2.12
C ASN A 97 9.64 15.07 -3.45
N PRO A 98 10.48 16.13 -3.56
CA PRO A 98 11.05 16.55 -4.85
C PRO A 98 12.00 15.52 -5.51
N LEU A 99 12.47 14.52 -4.76
CA LEU A 99 13.38 13.47 -5.25
C LEU A 99 12.68 12.13 -5.51
N LEU A 100 11.40 11.99 -5.14
CA LEU A 100 10.65 10.73 -5.22
C LEU A 100 10.25 10.40 -6.66
N ASN A 101 10.50 9.18 -7.11
CA ASN A 101 10.22 8.73 -8.47
C ASN A 101 9.14 7.63 -8.49
N PHE A 102 8.69 7.28 -9.69
CA PHE A 102 7.83 6.13 -10.03
C PHE A 102 6.40 6.13 -9.47
N VAL A 103 6.07 6.90 -8.42
CA VAL A 103 4.72 6.91 -7.81
C VAL A 103 3.60 7.32 -8.77
N ASN A 104 3.94 8.08 -9.82
CA ASN A 104 3.03 8.46 -10.91
C ASN A 104 2.75 7.32 -11.90
N THR A 105 3.57 6.25 -11.88
CA THR A 105 3.39 5.08 -12.75
C THR A 105 2.43 4.06 -12.15
N ILE A 106 2.12 4.14 -10.86
CA ILE A 106 1.34 3.13 -10.12
C ILE A 106 -0.16 3.18 -10.46
N ALA A 107 -0.76 2.01 -10.65
CA ALA A 107 -2.20 1.82 -10.81
C ALA A 107 -2.91 1.90 -9.45
N TRP A 108 -3.06 3.12 -8.92
CA TRP A 108 -3.62 3.35 -7.58
C TRP A 108 -5.09 2.95 -7.44
N ASN A 109 -5.87 2.98 -8.52
CA ASN A 109 -7.26 2.56 -8.53
C ASN A 109 -7.45 1.06 -8.21
N VAL A 110 -6.42 0.25 -8.46
CA VAL A 110 -6.41 -1.18 -8.11
C VAL A 110 -6.08 -1.40 -6.63
N ILE A 111 -5.30 -0.50 -6.04
CA ILE A 111 -4.86 -0.58 -4.63
C ILE A 111 -5.90 0.04 -3.69
N VAL A 112 -6.59 1.10 -4.13
CA VAL A 112 -7.60 1.83 -3.35
C VAL A 112 -8.96 1.67 -4.05
N PRO A 113 -9.57 0.47 -3.97
CA PRO A 113 -10.77 0.16 -4.74
C PRO A 113 -11.97 1.01 -4.30
N GLY A 114 -12.81 1.38 -5.27
CA GLY A 114 -14.04 2.14 -5.02
C GLY A 114 -13.85 3.63 -4.71
N VAL A 115 -12.61 4.15 -4.71
CA VAL A 115 -12.32 5.58 -4.50
C VAL A 115 -11.96 6.24 -5.82
N THR A 116 -12.76 7.22 -6.24
CA THR A 116 -12.46 8.05 -7.41
C THR A 116 -11.25 8.94 -7.14
N ASN A 117 -10.30 8.96 -8.08
CA ASN A 117 -9.04 9.70 -7.97
C ASN A 117 -8.35 9.43 -6.63
N PRO A 118 -7.90 8.21 -6.32
CA PRO A 118 -7.50 7.83 -4.96
C PRO A 118 -6.27 8.55 -4.41
N VAL A 119 -5.54 9.29 -5.25
CA VAL A 119 -4.33 10.01 -4.88
C VAL A 119 -4.54 11.51 -4.96
N THR A 120 -4.06 12.21 -3.93
CA THR A 120 -3.88 13.65 -3.92
C THR A 120 -2.40 13.96 -4.10
N TYR A 121 -2.05 14.57 -5.24
CA TYR A 121 -0.72 15.10 -5.49
C TYR A 121 -0.69 16.58 -5.13
N GLY A 122 -0.04 16.92 -4.03
CA GLY A 122 0.23 18.30 -3.61
C GLY A 122 1.44 18.92 -4.30
N ASP A 123 1.89 20.06 -3.79
CA ASP A 123 3.07 20.75 -4.31
C ASP A 123 4.30 19.86 -4.21
N SER A 124 5.09 19.81 -5.29
CA SER A 124 6.32 19.01 -5.37
C SER A 124 6.13 17.55 -4.94
N ALA A 125 4.97 16.95 -5.20
CA ALA A 125 4.59 15.62 -4.71
C ALA A 125 5.54 14.49 -5.10
N TYR A 126 6.20 14.61 -6.26
CA TYR A 126 7.21 13.70 -6.78
C TYR A 126 8.08 14.43 -7.80
N ASN A 127 9.19 13.80 -8.21
CA ASN A 127 10.12 14.32 -9.20
C ASN A 127 9.54 14.21 -10.62
N THR A 128 9.10 15.34 -11.18
CA THR A 128 8.52 15.42 -12.54
C THR A 128 9.55 15.55 -13.66
N THR A 129 10.82 15.83 -13.33
CA THR A 129 11.91 16.01 -14.31
C THR A 129 12.78 14.77 -14.46
N SER A 130 12.50 13.74 -13.67
CA SER A 130 13.20 12.47 -13.69
C SER A 130 13.06 11.74 -15.03
N LEU A 131 14.17 11.20 -15.53
CA LEU A 131 14.20 10.33 -16.72
C LEU A 131 14.15 8.85 -16.35
N GLU A 132 13.90 8.54 -15.07
CA GLU A 132 13.79 7.18 -14.58
C GLU A 132 12.59 6.47 -15.20
N VAL A 133 12.82 5.23 -15.64
CA VAL A 133 11.80 4.38 -16.26
C VAL A 133 11.73 3.05 -15.56
N CYS A 134 10.52 2.48 -15.49
CA CYS A 134 10.33 1.14 -14.98
C CYS A 134 11.09 0.09 -15.80
N ASP A 135 11.50 -0.97 -15.13
CA ASP A 135 12.12 -2.13 -15.77
C ASP A 135 11.18 -2.72 -16.84
N PRO A 136 11.69 -3.17 -18.00
CA PRO A 136 10.87 -3.82 -19.02
C PRO A 136 10.08 -5.03 -18.53
N ALA A 137 10.53 -5.73 -17.48
CA ALA A 137 9.79 -6.83 -16.87
C ALA A 137 8.48 -6.40 -16.19
N CYS A 138 8.30 -5.11 -15.91
CA CYS A 138 7.09 -4.55 -15.28
C CYS A 138 5.98 -4.20 -16.28
N GLU A 139 6.11 -4.64 -17.52
CA GLU A 139 5.16 -4.37 -18.59
C GLU A 139 3.84 -5.13 -18.37
N ASN A 140 2.74 -4.39 -18.40
CA ASN A 140 1.39 -4.91 -18.34
C ASN A 140 0.54 -4.19 -19.40
N GLY A 141 0.28 -4.88 -20.51
CA GLY A 141 -0.31 -4.27 -21.70
C GLY A 141 0.66 -3.25 -22.32
N ASN A 142 0.23 -2.00 -22.46
CA ASN A 142 1.02 -0.91 -23.07
C ASN A 142 1.69 0.01 -22.03
N GLN A 143 1.61 -0.32 -20.74
CA GLN A 143 2.11 0.50 -19.65
C GLN A 143 3.03 -0.31 -18.73
N ARG A 144 3.86 0.38 -17.95
CA ARG A 144 4.71 -0.23 -16.93
C ARG A 144 4.39 0.40 -15.58
N PHE A 145 4.23 -0.45 -14.58
CA PHE A 145 3.86 -0.06 -13.23
C PHE A 145 4.96 -0.51 -12.27
N CYS A 146 5.63 0.42 -11.59
CA CYS A 146 6.71 0.05 -10.68
C CYS A 146 6.83 1.00 -9.49
N TRP A 147 7.36 0.46 -8.41
CA TRP A 147 7.63 1.14 -7.14
C TRP A 147 9.06 1.68 -7.04
N GLY A 148 9.90 1.36 -8.02
CA GLY A 148 11.35 1.57 -7.99
C GLY A 148 12.05 0.90 -9.17
N ARG A 149 13.38 0.94 -9.17
CA ARG A 149 14.21 0.31 -10.21
C ARG A 149 14.23 -1.22 -10.12
N GLY A 150 14.34 -1.84 -11.28
CA GLY A 150 14.60 -3.27 -11.44
C GLY A 150 13.35 -4.16 -11.38
N PRO A 151 13.48 -5.44 -11.75
CA PRO A 151 12.35 -6.33 -12.00
C PRO A 151 11.63 -6.80 -10.72
N LYS A 152 12.23 -6.58 -9.54
CA LYS A 152 11.61 -6.89 -8.25
C LYS A 152 10.68 -5.79 -7.73
N MET A 153 10.68 -4.64 -8.39
CA MET A 153 9.92 -3.46 -7.99
C MET A 153 8.64 -3.27 -8.83
N CYS A 154 8.29 -4.23 -9.68
CA CYS A 154 7.06 -4.19 -10.46
C CYS A 154 5.83 -4.23 -9.56
N GLN A 155 4.84 -3.40 -9.87
CA GLN A 155 3.53 -3.51 -9.24
C GLN A 155 2.82 -4.75 -9.82
N ILE A 156 2.28 -5.59 -8.94
CA ILE A 156 1.37 -6.66 -9.36
C ILE A 156 0.01 -6.04 -9.62
N VAL A 157 -0.35 -5.88 -10.89
CA VAL A 157 -1.62 -5.27 -11.29
C VAL A 157 -2.58 -6.35 -11.79
N HIS A 158 -3.69 -6.50 -11.08
CA HIS A 158 -4.82 -7.31 -11.52
C HIS A 158 -6.01 -6.36 -11.67
N PHE A 159 -6.59 -6.28 -12.87
CA PHE A 159 -7.77 -5.47 -13.16
C PHE A 159 -9.01 -6.36 -13.23
N PRO A 160 -9.61 -6.76 -12.09
CA PRO A 160 -10.88 -7.47 -12.16
C PRO A 160 -11.93 -6.48 -12.66
N ILE A 161 -12.55 -6.76 -13.82
CA ILE A 161 -13.71 -6.02 -14.29
C ILE A 161 -14.88 -6.49 -13.43
N CYS A 162 -15.21 -5.69 -12.41
CA CYS A 162 -16.30 -5.98 -11.51
C CYS A 162 -17.61 -5.34 -11.98
N ASP A 163 -18.73 -5.96 -11.60
CA ASP A 163 -20.04 -5.36 -11.71
C ASP A 163 -20.09 -4.10 -10.83
N GLU A 164 -20.82 -3.08 -11.27
CA GLU A 164 -20.94 -1.81 -10.54
C GLU A 164 -21.51 -1.99 -9.13
N LEU A 165 -22.27 -3.06 -8.89
CA LEU A 165 -22.81 -3.39 -7.58
C LEU A 165 -21.76 -3.95 -6.61
N CYS A 166 -20.61 -4.40 -7.12
CA CYS A 166 -19.54 -4.90 -6.26
C CYS A 166 -18.71 -3.74 -5.70
N PRO A 167 -18.25 -3.82 -4.43
CA PRO A 167 -17.38 -2.83 -3.82
C PRO A 167 -15.94 -2.94 -4.34
N GLY A 168 -15.74 -2.99 -5.65
CA GLY A 168 -14.45 -3.07 -6.32
C GLY A 168 -13.74 -4.43 -6.19
N ARG A 169 -14.42 -5.48 -5.70
CA ARG A 169 -13.88 -6.84 -5.61
C ARG A 169 -14.82 -7.89 -6.14
N CYS A 170 -14.30 -8.71 -7.04
CA CYS A 170 -15.02 -9.79 -7.66
C CYS A 170 -14.09 -10.94 -8.02
N TYR A 171 -14.68 -12.10 -8.31
CA TYR A 171 -14.01 -13.27 -8.83
C TYR A 171 -14.54 -13.61 -10.22
N ASP A 172 -13.69 -14.16 -11.07
CA ASP A 172 -14.08 -14.59 -12.42
C ASP A 172 -14.51 -16.06 -12.42
N SER A 173 -15.76 -16.33 -12.78
CA SER A 173 -16.21 -17.70 -13.03
C SER A 173 -17.35 -17.82 -14.06
N THR A 174 -17.50 -16.86 -14.99
CA THR A 174 -18.61 -16.70 -15.98
C THR A 174 -19.80 -15.82 -15.58
N ILE A 175 -19.93 -15.44 -14.31
CA ILE A 175 -20.80 -14.37 -13.81
C ILE A 175 -19.95 -13.52 -12.87
N VAL A 176 -19.96 -12.21 -13.02
CA VAL A 176 -19.21 -11.32 -12.14
C VAL A 176 -19.84 -11.35 -10.75
N GLY A 177 -19.29 -12.18 -9.86
CA GLY A 177 -19.74 -12.32 -8.48
C GLY A 177 -18.90 -11.47 -7.53
N CYS A 178 -19.54 -10.75 -6.61
CA CYS A 178 -18.81 -9.96 -5.63
C CYS A 178 -18.15 -10.86 -4.59
N CYS A 179 -16.96 -10.46 -4.14
CA CYS A 179 -16.30 -11.13 -3.01
C CYS A 179 -17.06 -10.90 -1.71
N HIS A 180 -16.84 -11.80 -0.74
CA HIS A 180 -17.31 -11.57 0.61
C HIS A 180 -16.73 -10.27 1.19
N PRO A 181 -17.49 -9.48 1.98
CA PRO A 181 -17.01 -8.23 2.59
C PRO A 181 -15.77 -8.36 3.51
N GLU A 182 -15.48 -9.58 3.95
CA GLU A 182 -14.31 -9.92 4.77
C GLU A 182 -13.03 -10.13 3.94
N CYS A 183 -13.11 -10.08 2.61
CA CYS A 183 -11.94 -10.20 1.73
C CYS A 183 -11.28 -8.83 1.50
N ALA A 184 -9.95 -8.76 1.62
CA ALA A 184 -9.17 -7.54 1.45
C ALA A 184 -8.62 -7.32 0.03
N VAL A 185 -8.32 -8.35 -0.75
CA VAL A 185 -7.65 -8.18 -2.05
C VAL A 185 -8.54 -8.68 -3.19
N GLY A 186 -9.00 -9.92 -3.06
CA GLY A 186 -9.88 -10.60 -4.00
C GLY A 186 -10.30 -11.94 -3.44
N CYS A 187 -10.98 -12.75 -4.24
CA CYS A 187 -11.51 -14.03 -3.84
C CYS A 187 -11.58 -14.99 -5.04
N THR A 188 -11.81 -16.27 -4.76
CA THR A 188 -12.11 -17.30 -5.77
C THR A 188 -13.61 -17.68 -5.78
N GLY A 189 -14.41 -17.05 -4.93
CA GLY A 189 -15.82 -17.34 -4.72
C GLY A 189 -16.46 -16.34 -3.74
N PRO A 190 -17.78 -16.45 -3.50
CA PRO A 190 -18.52 -15.46 -2.72
C PRO A 190 -18.43 -15.70 -1.20
N SER A 191 -17.87 -16.83 -0.75
CA SER A 191 -17.76 -17.18 0.67
C SER A 191 -16.63 -16.41 1.36
N ASN A 192 -16.74 -16.23 2.68
CA ASN A 192 -15.65 -15.70 3.49
C ASN A 192 -14.44 -16.66 3.61
N SER A 193 -14.60 -17.91 3.18
CA SER A 193 -13.51 -18.89 3.04
C SER A 193 -12.79 -18.81 1.70
N ASP A 194 -13.34 -18.08 0.73
CA ASP A 194 -12.80 -18.02 -0.63
C ASP A 194 -11.88 -16.80 -0.83
N CYS A 195 -11.57 -16.06 0.24
CA CYS A 195 -10.75 -14.87 0.17
C CYS A 195 -9.28 -15.22 -0.10
N LEU A 196 -8.66 -14.48 -1.02
CA LEU A 196 -7.21 -14.56 -1.25
C LEU A 196 -6.41 -13.95 -0.08
N MET A 197 -7.02 -13.01 0.66
CA MET A 197 -6.47 -12.41 1.86
C MET A 197 -7.61 -11.86 2.72
N CYS A 198 -7.57 -12.13 4.03
CA CYS A 198 -8.56 -11.62 4.98
C CYS A 198 -8.35 -10.14 5.27
N LYS A 199 -9.45 -9.40 5.40
CA LYS A 199 -9.44 -7.99 5.79
C LYS A 199 -9.06 -7.79 7.25
N TYR A 200 -9.54 -8.65 8.14
CA TYR A 200 -9.29 -8.57 9.58
C TYR A 200 -8.51 -9.79 10.07
N PHE A 201 -9.21 -10.89 10.34
CA PHE A 201 -8.60 -12.11 10.87
C PHE A 201 -8.98 -13.34 10.05
N LYS A 202 -8.17 -14.40 10.16
CA LYS A 202 -8.41 -15.73 9.61
C LYS A 202 -8.64 -16.71 10.75
N ALA A 203 -9.78 -17.40 10.76
CA ALA A 203 -10.13 -18.45 11.71
C ALA A 203 -10.37 -19.75 10.93
N GLY A 204 -9.44 -20.71 11.03
CA GLY A 204 -9.39 -21.83 10.11
C GLY A 204 -9.20 -21.33 8.68
N GLU A 205 -10.11 -21.67 7.76
CA GLU A 205 -10.10 -21.12 6.39
C GLU A 205 -10.97 -19.87 6.21
N ALA A 206 -11.76 -19.49 7.21
CA ALA A 206 -12.73 -18.41 7.09
C ALA A 206 -12.13 -17.06 7.51
N CYS A 207 -12.39 -16.01 6.72
CA CYS A 207 -12.14 -14.65 7.13
C CYS A 207 -13.26 -14.14 8.05
N VAL A 208 -12.87 -13.55 9.17
CA VAL A 208 -13.77 -13.08 10.23
C VAL A 208 -13.35 -11.70 10.72
N SER A 209 -14.34 -10.88 11.09
CA SER A 209 -14.14 -9.53 11.63
C SER A 209 -13.55 -9.53 13.04
N SER A 210 -13.74 -10.62 13.79
CA SER A 210 -13.15 -10.85 15.11
C SER A 210 -12.95 -12.34 15.36
N CYS A 211 -11.90 -12.70 16.10
CA CYS A 211 -11.68 -14.09 16.48
C CYS A 211 -12.83 -14.60 17.37
N PRO A 212 -13.35 -15.82 17.12
CA PRO A 212 -14.42 -16.41 17.92
C PRO A 212 -14.01 -16.59 19.38
N GLY A 213 -15.00 -16.62 20.28
CA GLY A 213 -14.77 -16.82 21.72
C GLY A 213 -14.17 -18.20 22.01
N GLY A 214 -13.04 -18.23 22.71
CA GLY A 214 -12.25 -19.45 22.94
C GLY A 214 -10.86 -19.43 22.29
N VAL A 215 -10.57 -18.42 21.46
CA VAL A 215 -9.23 -18.18 20.90
C VAL A 215 -8.34 -17.53 21.97
N SER A 216 -7.25 -18.20 22.32
CA SER A 216 -6.31 -17.75 23.35
C SER A 216 -5.17 -16.88 22.81
N VAL A 217 -4.82 -17.04 21.53
CA VAL A 217 -3.66 -16.36 20.93
C VAL A 217 -3.96 -15.81 19.54
N ARG A 218 -3.40 -14.64 19.22
CA ARG A 218 -3.38 -14.05 17.86
C ARG A 218 -1.94 -14.04 17.36
N ASN A 219 -1.73 -14.48 16.12
CA ASN A 219 -0.46 -14.31 15.42
C ASN A 219 -0.70 -13.56 14.11
N GLY A 220 -0.43 -12.26 14.10
CA GLY A 220 -0.78 -11.41 12.95
C GLY A 220 -2.30 -11.40 12.71
N GLN A 221 -2.72 -11.91 11.56
CA GLN A 221 -4.15 -12.05 11.22
C GLN A 221 -4.74 -13.40 11.63
N ASP A 222 -3.93 -14.39 12.05
CA ASP A 222 -4.44 -15.73 12.37
C ASP A 222 -4.99 -15.80 13.80
N CYS A 223 -6.20 -16.34 13.93
CA CYS A 223 -6.80 -16.75 15.19
C CYS A 223 -6.35 -18.18 15.52
N LEU A 224 -5.64 -18.37 16.64
CA LEU A 224 -5.12 -19.66 17.04
C LEU A 224 -5.91 -20.20 18.25
N GLU A 225 -6.44 -21.41 18.11
CA GLU A 225 -6.94 -22.20 19.23
C GLU A 225 -5.74 -22.85 19.95
N ASP A 226 -5.81 -22.96 21.28
CA ASP A 226 -4.78 -23.63 22.10
C ASP A 226 -4.78 -25.16 21.90
#